data_AF-A0A8J6C3J9-F1
#
_entry.id   AF-A0A8J6C3J9-F1
#
_cell.length_a   1.000
_cell.length_b   1.000
_cell.length_c   1.000
_cell.angle_alpha   90.00
_cell.angle_beta   90.00
_cell.angle_gamma   90.00
#
_symmetry.space_group_name_H-M   'P 1'
#
loop_
_entity.id
_entity.type
_entity.pdbx_description
1 polymer ?
#
loop_
_entity_poly.entity_id
_entity_poly.type
_entity_poly.pdbx_seq_one_letter_code
_entity_poly.pdbx_strand_id
1 'polypeptide(L)'
;MIQKGEQTCKETKADVEKVVEDIIRVFVDALPHVPEHRRLPVLSQLLDTVGAKRFLWVLLVLLFQQHVTKTVILATSGEKDTVLERDTEFWVSVCCEFNVQNQLESLISLLIFLSKLPENKEDDPEQKKSKLQKPKVQKKETELFNVETHSAKQLRHFKFLSVSFMANLLASHTFVGKVVEFKAVEELQELEQKVLEEVLCYIKLVAGSVEANADKPTVKFWRALLNKTYELLDKVNALLPTETFIHVIRGLMSNHLPSVRRKAMDLLNNKLQHQTSWDEQQIELLLELVEDLLSVAQGKGNLEGEEQAINRQTALYSLKLLCKCFGSHKQQLFVPVLNAAVDLLSAEQPEEKNIVGSALLCIAEITSTIQALAIPQLPKLMPALLTTLKHRKELLTSEIHLLSTVTALQKVLETLPHFLSPYLQDSLLQV
;
A
#
# COMPACT_ATOMS: atom_id res chain seq x y z
N MET A 1 43.41 3.32 -23.72
CA MET A 1 42.86 2.16 -24.46
C MET A 1 41.90 1.30 -23.64
N ILE A 2 41.93 1.33 -22.30
CA ILE A 2 41.03 0.52 -21.44
C ILE A 2 39.57 1.01 -21.48
N GLN A 3 39.31 2.33 -21.50
CA GLN A 3 37.96 2.89 -21.65
C GLN A 3 37.26 2.56 -22.98
N LYS A 4 38.04 2.34 -24.06
CA LYS A 4 37.47 2.07 -25.40
C LYS A 4 36.91 0.65 -25.50
N GLY A 5 37.49 -0.30 -24.75
CA GLY A 5 37.03 -1.70 -24.66
C GLY A 5 35.79 -1.88 -23.79
N GLU A 6 35.65 -1.10 -22.71
CA GLU A 6 34.42 -1.09 -21.89
C GLU A 6 33.23 -0.46 -22.62
N GLN A 7 33.46 0.56 -23.45
CA GLN A 7 32.43 1.17 -24.28
C GLN A 7 31.96 0.24 -25.41
N THR A 8 32.87 -0.41 -26.14
CA THR A 8 32.49 -1.37 -27.19
C THR A 8 31.73 -2.57 -26.62
N CYS A 9 32.14 -3.10 -25.45
CA CYS A 9 31.45 -4.23 -24.82
C CYS A 9 30.04 -3.87 -24.32
N LYS A 10 29.80 -2.62 -23.90
CA LYS A 10 28.46 -2.12 -23.54
C LYS A 10 27.57 -1.93 -24.77
N GLU A 11 28.11 -1.43 -25.87
CA GLU A 11 27.39 -1.29 -27.15
C GLU A 11 26.97 -2.66 -27.71
N THR A 12 27.86 -3.67 -27.68
CA THR A 12 27.51 -5.02 -28.15
C THR A 12 26.44 -5.70 -27.28
N LYS A 13 26.45 -5.47 -25.96
CA LYS A 13 25.42 -6.01 -25.05
C LYS A 13 24.04 -5.39 -25.29
N ALA A 14 23.99 -4.08 -25.53
CA ALA A 14 22.73 -3.37 -25.82
C ALA A 14 22.14 -3.78 -27.17
N ASP A 15 22.98 -4.03 -28.18
CA ASP A 15 22.53 -4.52 -29.49
C ASP A 15 21.96 -5.94 -29.39
N VAL A 16 22.58 -6.82 -28.59
CA VAL A 16 22.06 -8.18 -28.33
C VAL A 16 20.73 -8.14 -27.57
N GLU A 17 20.60 -7.27 -26.56
CA GLU A 17 19.33 -7.08 -25.85
C GLU A 17 18.22 -6.65 -26.80
N LYS A 18 18.49 -5.68 -27.69
CA LYS A 18 17.51 -5.23 -28.68
C LYS A 18 17.07 -6.35 -29.63
N VAL A 19 18.00 -7.16 -30.11
CA VAL A 19 17.67 -8.32 -30.97
C VAL A 19 16.77 -9.31 -30.23
N VAL A 20 17.03 -9.57 -28.95
CA VAL A 20 16.19 -10.45 -28.13
C VAL A 20 14.79 -9.84 -27.91
N GLU A 21 14.70 -8.55 -27.65
CA GLU A 21 13.40 -7.84 -27.56
C GLU A 21 12.59 -7.97 -28.86
N ASP A 22 13.23 -7.81 -30.02
CA ASP A 22 12.60 -7.96 -31.33
C ASP A 22 12.13 -9.40 -31.58
N ILE A 23 12.92 -10.41 -31.19
CA ILE A 23 12.52 -11.81 -31.25
C ILE A 23 11.27 -12.04 -30.40
N ILE A 24 11.27 -11.62 -29.13
CA ILE A 24 10.12 -11.80 -28.24
C ILE A 24 8.88 -11.12 -28.81
N ARG A 25 9.03 -9.91 -29.38
CA ARG A 25 7.93 -9.19 -30.04
C ARG A 25 7.31 -10.00 -31.17
N VAL A 26 8.12 -10.61 -32.06
CA VAL A 26 7.62 -11.46 -33.15
C VAL A 26 6.80 -12.64 -32.62
N PHE A 27 7.24 -13.27 -31.52
CA PHE A 27 6.47 -14.36 -30.91
C PHE A 27 5.16 -13.87 -30.32
N VAL A 28 5.16 -12.74 -29.59
CA VAL A 28 3.94 -12.14 -29.01
C VAL A 28 2.94 -11.74 -30.11
N ASP A 29 3.41 -11.15 -31.21
CA ASP A 29 2.58 -10.77 -32.34
C ASP A 29 1.96 -11.99 -33.04
N ALA A 30 2.66 -13.13 -33.04
CA ALA A 30 2.16 -14.39 -33.59
C ALA A 30 1.19 -15.17 -32.67
N LEU A 31 1.17 -14.89 -31.35
CA LEU A 31 0.32 -15.59 -30.37
C LEU A 31 -1.17 -15.73 -30.74
N PRO A 32 -1.85 -14.73 -31.35
CA PRO A 32 -3.26 -14.87 -31.74
C PRO A 32 -3.50 -16.03 -32.72
N HIS A 33 -2.49 -16.39 -33.51
CA HIS A 33 -2.54 -17.48 -34.48
C HIS A 33 -2.10 -18.83 -33.89
N VAL A 34 -1.55 -18.83 -32.67
CA VAL A 34 -1.12 -20.05 -31.98
C VAL A 34 -2.31 -20.64 -31.20
N PRO A 35 -2.59 -21.96 -31.31
CA PRO A 35 -3.61 -22.63 -30.52
C PRO A 35 -3.35 -22.47 -29.01
N GLU A 36 -4.41 -22.27 -28.22
CA GLU A 36 -4.31 -21.93 -26.78
C GLU A 36 -3.41 -22.88 -25.98
N HIS A 37 -3.59 -24.19 -26.16
CA HIS A 37 -2.78 -25.23 -25.49
C HIS A 37 -1.28 -25.19 -25.82
N ARG A 38 -0.86 -24.50 -26.90
CA ARG A 38 0.54 -24.37 -27.31
C ARG A 38 1.17 -23.05 -26.88
N ARG A 39 0.37 -22.06 -26.48
CA ARG A 39 0.88 -20.72 -26.16
C ARG A 39 1.84 -20.74 -24.98
N LEU A 40 1.46 -21.41 -23.88
CA LEU A 40 2.28 -21.50 -22.68
C LEU A 40 3.63 -22.23 -22.94
N PRO A 41 3.65 -23.45 -23.52
CA PRO A 41 4.91 -24.15 -23.83
C PRO A 41 5.85 -23.34 -24.74
N VAL A 42 5.32 -22.66 -25.76
CA VAL A 42 6.13 -21.88 -26.69
C VAL A 42 6.80 -20.69 -26.00
N LEU A 43 6.06 -19.96 -25.15
CA LEU A 43 6.60 -18.83 -24.39
C LEU A 43 7.61 -19.28 -23.33
N SER A 44 7.33 -20.40 -22.66
CA SER A 44 8.25 -20.99 -21.68
C SER A 44 9.58 -21.37 -22.33
N GLN A 45 9.53 -22.12 -23.43
CA GLN A 45 10.72 -22.52 -24.18
C GLN A 45 11.51 -21.32 -24.74
N LEU A 46 10.81 -20.29 -25.22
CA LEU A 46 11.44 -19.06 -25.69
C LEU A 46 12.26 -18.41 -24.58
N LEU A 47 11.65 -18.18 -23.41
CA LEU A 47 12.31 -17.53 -22.28
C LEU A 47 13.40 -18.38 -21.64
N ASP A 48 13.28 -19.70 -21.62
CA ASP A 48 14.38 -20.59 -21.22
C ASP A 48 15.59 -20.47 -22.17
N THR A 49 15.33 -20.21 -23.45
CA THR A 49 16.39 -20.05 -24.45
C THR A 49 17.07 -18.69 -24.39
N VAL A 50 16.31 -17.60 -24.21
CA VAL A 50 16.85 -16.23 -24.20
C VAL A 50 17.27 -15.73 -22.81
N GLY A 51 16.78 -16.36 -21.75
CA GLY A 51 17.06 -16.03 -20.36
C GLY A 51 15.90 -15.32 -19.65
N ALA A 52 15.06 -16.09 -18.96
CA ALA A 52 13.89 -15.60 -18.24
C ALA A 52 14.21 -14.50 -17.22
N LYS A 53 15.35 -14.60 -16.52
CA LYS A 53 15.82 -13.62 -15.53
C LYS A 53 15.84 -12.18 -16.08
N ARG A 54 16.25 -11.99 -17.34
CA ARG A 54 16.43 -10.67 -17.95
C ARG A 54 15.25 -10.22 -18.81
N PHE A 55 14.48 -11.17 -19.35
CA PHE A 55 13.51 -10.88 -20.41
C PHE A 55 12.06 -11.26 -20.08
N LEU A 56 11.78 -11.88 -18.92
CA LEU A 56 10.40 -12.17 -18.52
C LEU A 56 9.55 -10.89 -18.38
N TRP A 57 10.09 -9.82 -17.79
CA TRP A 57 9.41 -8.52 -17.74
C TRP A 57 9.16 -7.93 -19.14
N VAL A 58 10.07 -8.13 -20.09
CA VAL A 58 9.91 -7.69 -21.49
C VAL A 58 8.72 -8.40 -22.13
N LEU A 59 8.64 -9.73 -21.96
CA LEU A 59 7.50 -10.51 -22.43
C LEU A 59 6.18 -9.95 -21.85
N LEU A 60 6.13 -9.69 -20.54
CA LEU A 60 4.95 -9.13 -19.88
C LEU A 60 4.56 -7.76 -20.44
N VAL A 61 5.53 -6.85 -20.62
CA VAL A 61 5.29 -5.54 -21.25
C VAL A 61 4.64 -5.71 -22.62
N LEU A 62 5.19 -6.59 -23.46
CA LEU A 62 4.67 -6.83 -24.82
C LEU A 62 3.27 -7.47 -24.79
N LEU A 63 3.01 -8.40 -23.88
CA LEU A 63 1.69 -9.01 -23.69
C LEU A 63 0.64 -7.97 -23.26
N PHE A 64 0.97 -7.11 -22.30
CA PHE A 64 0.08 -6.03 -21.84
C PHE A 64 -0.17 -5.01 -22.95
N GLN A 65 0.87 -4.64 -23.71
CA GLN A 65 0.75 -3.75 -24.86
C GLN A 65 -0.16 -4.34 -25.93
N GLN A 66 -0.01 -5.63 -26.24
CA GLN A 66 -0.83 -6.34 -27.19
C GLN A 66 -2.30 -6.35 -26.73
N HIS A 67 -2.56 -6.64 -25.45
CA HIS A 67 -3.90 -6.58 -24.88
C HIS A 67 -4.49 -5.17 -25.01
N VAL A 68 -3.81 -4.14 -24.51
CA VAL A 68 -4.27 -2.73 -24.56
C VAL A 68 -4.58 -2.28 -26.00
N THR A 69 -3.82 -2.77 -26.99
CA THR A 69 -4.08 -2.46 -28.40
C THR A 69 -5.33 -3.16 -28.92
N LYS A 70 -5.55 -4.44 -28.57
CA LYS A 70 -6.74 -5.22 -28.95
C LYS A 70 -8.02 -4.72 -28.26
N THR A 71 -7.99 -4.36 -26.97
CA THR A 71 -9.19 -3.93 -26.24
C THR A 71 -9.75 -2.59 -26.75
N VAL A 72 -8.92 -1.75 -27.38
CA VAL A 72 -9.38 -0.53 -28.07
C VAL A 72 -10.17 -0.86 -29.34
N ILE A 73 -9.79 -1.92 -30.05
CA ILE A 73 -10.46 -2.37 -31.28
C ILE A 73 -11.78 -3.07 -30.95
N LEU A 74 -11.81 -3.86 -29.87
CA LEU A 74 -12.97 -4.64 -29.41
C LEU A 74 -13.93 -3.86 -28.51
N ALA A 75 -13.85 -2.51 -28.50
CA ALA A 75 -14.57 -1.69 -27.54
C ALA A 75 -16.11 -1.75 -27.64
N THR A 76 -16.64 -2.45 -28.64
CA THR A 76 -18.04 -2.55 -29.05
C THR A 76 -18.80 -3.80 -28.58
N SER A 77 -18.16 -4.83 -27.98
CA SER A 77 -18.81 -6.13 -27.73
C SER A 77 -19.21 -6.48 -26.29
N GLY A 78 -18.98 -5.62 -25.29
CA GLY A 78 -19.43 -5.86 -23.91
C GLY A 78 -18.70 -6.97 -23.12
N GLU A 79 -17.87 -7.81 -23.75
CA GLU A 79 -17.11 -8.91 -23.13
C GLU A 79 -15.70 -8.50 -22.63
N LYS A 80 -15.51 -7.27 -22.16
CA LYS A 80 -14.16 -6.76 -21.83
C LYS A 80 -13.57 -7.40 -20.59
N ASP A 81 -14.39 -7.61 -19.57
CA ASP A 81 -13.91 -8.07 -18.26
C ASP A 81 -13.57 -9.57 -18.28
N THR A 82 -14.36 -10.39 -18.99
CA THR A 82 -14.10 -11.82 -19.14
C THR A 82 -12.86 -12.12 -20.00
N VAL A 83 -12.56 -11.27 -20.98
CA VAL A 83 -11.30 -11.36 -21.75
C VAL A 83 -10.11 -11.00 -20.87
N LEU A 84 -10.22 -9.92 -20.09
CA LEU A 84 -9.16 -9.48 -19.19
C LEU A 84 -8.84 -10.52 -18.11
N GLU A 85 -9.86 -11.16 -17.53
CA GLU A 85 -9.69 -12.23 -16.54
C GLU A 85 -8.91 -13.42 -17.13
N ARG A 86 -9.33 -13.92 -18.30
CA ARG A 86 -8.65 -15.03 -19.00
C ARG A 86 -7.20 -14.68 -19.36
N ASP A 87 -6.97 -13.49 -19.89
CA ASP A 87 -5.64 -13.03 -20.24
C ASP A 87 -4.75 -12.89 -18.99
N THR A 88 -5.30 -12.38 -17.88
CA THR A 88 -4.59 -12.27 -16.60
C THR A 88 -4.21 -13.64 -16.05
N GLU A 89 -5.13 -14.59 -16.04
CA GLU A 89 -4.87 -15.98 -15.59
C GLU A 89 -3.80 -16.65 -16.45
N PHE A 90 -3.84 -16.43 -17.77
CA PHE A 90 -2.81 -16.89 -18.68
C PHE A 90 -1.43 -16.26 -18.38
N TRP A 91 -1.35 -14.95 -18.17
CA TRP A 91 -0.08 -14.28 -17.83
C TRP A 91 0.47 -14.73 -16.48
N VAL A 92 -0.40 -14.95 -15.48
CA VAL A 92 0.00 -15.52 -14.19
C VAL A 92 0.57 -16.92 -14.40
N SER A 93 -0.07 -17.75 -15.23
CA SER A 93 0.43 -19.09 -15.57
C SER A 93 1.81 -19.04 -16.23
N VAL A 94 2.02 -18.13 -17.20
CA VAL A 94 3.32 -17.90 -17.85
C VAL A 94 4.40 -17.52 -16.84
N CYS A 95 4.14 -16.56 -15.94
CA CYS A 95 5.09 -16.21 -14.89
C CYS A 95 5.38 -17.38 -13.94
N CYS A 96 4.33 -18.13 -13.60
CA CYS A 96 4.40 -19.28 -12.71
C CYS A 96 5.11 -20.50 -13.31
N GLU A 97 5.57 -20.49 -14.56
CA GLU A 97 6.51 -21.51 -15.06
C GLU A 97 7.93 -21.28 -14.49
N PHE A 98 8.30 -20.03 -14.21
CA PHE A 98 9.64 -19.67 -13.74
C PHE A 98 9.77 -19.70 -12.22
N ASN A 99 11.00 -19.59 -11.71
CA ASN A 99 11.25 -19.53 -10.27
C ASN A 99 10.84 -18.17 -9.66
N VAL A 100 10.71 -18.13 -8.32
CA VAL A 100 10.31 -16.93 -7.57
C VAL A 100 11.25 -15.77 -7.84
N GLN A 101 12.56 -16.04 -7.90
CA GLN A 101 13.57 -15.01 -8.17
C GLN A 101 13.29 -14.27 -9.49
N ASN A 102 13.11 -15.00 -10.59
CA ASN A 102 12.84 -14.40 -11.90
C ASN A 102 11.52 -13.62 -11.90
N GLN A 103 10.51 -14.09 -11.16
CA GLN A 103 9.24 -13.40 -11.01
C GLN A 103 9.43 -12.07 -10.27
N LEU A 104 10.07 -12.06 -9.10
CA LEU A 104 10.31 -10.85 -8.32
C LEU A 104 11.22 -9.85 -9.05
N GLU A 105 12.29 -10.32 -9.69
CA GLU A 105 13.16 -9.46 -10.52
C GLU A 105 12.41 -8.85 -11.70
N SER A 106 11.44 -9.58 -12.26
CA SER A 106 10.57 -9.05 -13.31
C SER A 106 9.62 -7.97 -12.78
N LEU A 107 9.08 -8.13 -11.57
CA LEU A 107 8.25 -7.10 -10.93
C LEU A 107 9.05 -5.82 -10.67
N ILE A 108 10.28 -5.94 -10.16
CA ILE A 108 11.22 -4.81 -9.99
C ILE A 108 11.43 -4.10 -11.33
N SER A 109 11.77 -4.86 -12.38
CA SER A 109 12.04 -4.30 -13.71
C SER A 109 10.80 -3.62 -14.31
N LEU A 110 9.61 -4.18 -14.10
CA LEU A 110 8.33 -3.57 -14.50
C LEU A 110 8.09 -2.24 -13.76
N LEU A 111 8.29 -2.19 -12.45
CA LEU A 111 8.11 -0.95 -11.66
C LEU A 111 9.08 0.15 -12.09
N ILE A 112 10.36 -0.20 -12.29
CA ILE A 112 11.38 0.72 -12.80
C ILE A 112 10.99 1.22 -14.20
N PHE A 113 10.50 0.34 -15.06
CA PHE A 113 10.03 0.72 -16.39
C PHE A 113 8.82 1.65 -16.33
N LEU A 114 7.80 1.33 -15.53
CA LEU A 114 6.61 2.17 -15.35
C LEU A 114 6.94 3.56 -14.81
N SER A 115 7.94 3.65 -13.92
CA SER A 115 8.43 4.91 -13.35
C SER A 115 9.09 5.82 -14.39
N LYS A 116 9.68 5.25 -15.45
CA LYS A 116 10.30 6.00 -16.56
C LYS A 116 9.29 6.49 -17.60
N LEU A 117 8.09 5.92 -17.65
CA LEU A 117 7.07 6.31 -18.62
C LEU A 117 6.47 7.69 -18.29
N PRO A 118 6.27 8.57 -19.28
CA PRO A 118 5.76 9.92 -19.04
C PRO A 118 4.37 9.92 -18.40
N GLU A 119 4.07 10.97 -17.63
CA GLU A 119 2.80 11.09 -16.91
C GLU A 119 1.61 11.26 -17.87
N ASN A 120 1.68 12.22 -18.78
CA ASN A 120 0.66 12.44 -19.79
C ASN A 120 1.30 12.70 -21.15
N LYS A 121 0.64 12.23 -22.22
CA LYS A 121 0.75 12.92 -23.52
C LYS A 121 -0.14 14.14 -23.44
N GLU A 122 0.39 15.33 -23.72
CA GLU A 122 -0.43 16.53 -23.86
C GLU A 122 -1.37 16.35 -25.06
N ASP A 123 -2.66 16.13 -24.79
CA ASP A 123 -3.74 16.10 -25.80
C ASP A 123 -4.18 17.52 -26.22
N ASP A 124 -3.33 18.54 -26.06
CA ASP A 124 -3.69 19.94 -26.29
C ASP A 124 -3.27 20.42 -27.70
N PRO A 125 -4.21 20.71 -28.62
CA PRO A 125 -3.89 21.09 -30.00
C PRO A 125 -3.22 22.47 -30.14
N GLU A 126 -3.23 23.33 -29.12
CA GLU A 126 -2.69 24.70 -29.21
C GLU A 126 -1.16 24.79 -29.10
N GLN A 127 -0.49 23.82 -28.46
CA GLN A 127 0.97 23.80 -28.37
C GLN A 127 1.68 23.14 -29.57
N LYS A 128 0.94 22.56 -30.52
CA LYS A 128 1.52 22.00 -31.75
C LYS A 128 2.19 23.05 -32.65
N LYS A 129 1.88 24.34 -32.47
CA LYS A 129 2.44 25.42 -33.29
C LYS A 129 3.80 25.94 -32.80
N SER A 130 4.20 25.68 -31.55
CA SER A 130 5.47 26.20 -30.99
C SER A 130 6.65 25.22 -31.01
N LYS A 131 6.43 23.94 -31.38
CA LYS A 131 7.48 22.90 -31.43
C LYS A 131 8.09 22.68 -32.83
N LEU A 132 7.95 23.63 -33.77
CA LEU A 132 8.49 23.47 -35.12
C LEU A 132 10.00 23.78 -35.28
N GLN A 133 10.73 24.13 -34.23
CA GLN A 133 12.18 24.39 -34.33
C GLN A 133 12.93 24.15 -33.01
N LYS A 134 13.16 22.89 -32.60
CA LYS A 134 14.35 22.53 -31.80
C LYS A 134 14.89 21.17 -32.26
N PRO A 135 16.22 21.01 -32.41
CA PRO A 135 16.79 19.78 -32.99
C PRO A 135 16.59 18.59 -32.06
N LYS A 136 16.19 17.46 -32.65
CA LYS A 136 15.99 16.18 -31.99
C LYS A 136 17.29 15.71 -31.32
N VAL A 137 17.36 15.79 -30.00
CA VAL A 137 18.27 14.93 -29.23
C VAL A 137 17.54 13.62 -29.03
N GLN A 138 17.88 12.62 -29.85
CA GLN A 138 17.44 11.24 -29.69
C GLN A 138 17.95 10.72 -28.34
N LYS A 139 17.11 10.75 -27.31
CA LYS A 139 17.27 9.84 -26.19
C LYS A 139 16.77 8.46 -26.65
N LYS A 140 17.72 7.62 -27.06
CA LYS A 140 17.54 6.18 -27.23
C LYS A 140 17.23 5.58 -25.84
N GLU A 141 15.96 5.61 -25.44
CA GLU A 141 15.46 4.86 -24.28
C GLU A 141 14.50 3.79 -24.84
N THR A 142 14.89 2.52 -24.69
CA THR A 142 14.17 1.25 -24.95
C THR A 142 12.81 1.36 -25.65
N GLU A 143 12.75 0.93 -26.92
CA GLU A 143 11.58 0.90 -27.82
C GLU A 143 10.49 -0.12 -27.40
N LEU A 144 10.40 -0.52 -26.13
CA LEU A 144 9.48 -1.56 -25.65
C LEU A 144 8.02 -1.08 -25.59
N PHE A 145 7.79 0.16 -25.18
CA PHE A 145 6.50 0.83 -25.32
C PHE A 145 6.71 2.14 -26.06
N ASN A 146 6.31 2.19 -27.33
CA ASN A 146 6.48 3.40 -28.11
C ASN A 146 5.44 4.45 -27.67
N VAL A 147 5.89 5.38 -26.83
CA VAL A 147 5.10 6.50 -26.35
C VAL A 147 4.82 7.52 -27.47
N GLU A 148 5.10 7.26 -28.74
CA GLU A 148 4.63 8.11 -29.85
C GLU A 148 3.42 7.48 -30.56
N THR A 149 3.35 6.14 -30.63
CA THR A 149 2.29 5.40 -31.35
C THR A 149 1.02 5.15 -30.53
N HIS A 150 1.11 5.08 -29.20
CA HIS A 150 -0.04 4.79 -28.34
C HIS A 150 -0.76 6.04 -27.80
N SER A 151 -2.08 6.06 -27.74
CA SER A 151 -2.83 7.20 -27.18
C SER A 151 -2.60 7.39 -25.68
N ALA A 152 -2.89 8.59 -25.15
CA ALA A 152 -2.84 8.87 -23.70
C ALA A 152 -3.71 7.88 -22.89
N LYS A 153 -4.85 7.46 -23.45
CA LYS A 153 -5.75 6.47 -22.86
C LYS A 153 -5.11 5.08 -22.80
N GLN A 154 -4.39 4.66 -23.85
CA GLN A 154 -3.69 3.37 -23.88
C GLN A 154 -2.55 3.33 -22.87
N LEU A 155 -1.76 4.41 -22.76
CA LEU A 155 -0.71 4.51 -21.76
C LEU A 155 -1.26 4.37 -20.33
N ARG A 156 -2.37 5.05 -20.02
CA ARG A 156 -3.05 4.94 -18.73
C ARG A 156 -3.57 3.52 -18.47
N HIS A 157 -4.22 2.89 -19.45
CA HIS A 157 -4.69 1.52 -19.31
C HIS A 157 -3.53 0.54 -19.08
N PHE A 158 -2.42 0.71 -19.81
CA PHE A 158 -1.21 -0.08 -19.63
C PHE A 158 -0.61 0.06 -18.22
N LYS A 159 -0.48 1.29 -17.70
CA LYS A 159 0.02 1.54 -16.33
C LYS A 159 -0.87 0.84 -15.29
N PHE A 160 -2.19 0.98 -15.41
CA PHE A 160 -3.13 0.35 -14.48
C PHE A 160 -3.14 -1.18 -14.58
N LEU A 161 -3.10 -1.72 -15.80
CA LEU A 161 -3.05 -3.14 -16.06
C LEU A 161 -1.79 -3.77 -15.47
N SER A 162 -0.63 -3.12 -15.67
CA SER A 162 0.64 -3.61 -15.16
C SER A 162 0.61 -3.71 -13.63
N VAL A 163 0.21 -2.65 -12.92
CA VAL A 163 0.09 -2.68 -11.44
C VAL A 163 -0.93 -3.71 -10.96
N SER A 164 -2.05 -3.84 -11.68
CA SER A 164 -3.08 -4.84 -11.36
C SER A 164 -2.58 -6.26 -11.51
N PHE A 165 -1.86 -6.55 -12.59
CA PHE A 165 -1.24 -7.83 -12.83
C PHE A 165 -0.25 -8.18 -11.71
N MET A 166 0.61 -7.24 -11.32
CA MET A 166 1.59 -7.47 -10.26
C MET A 166 0.90 -7.87 -8.95
N ALA A 167 -0.19 -7.18 -8.57
CA ALA A 167 -0.97 -7.53 -7.38
C ALA A 167 -1.61 -8.93 -7.51
N ASN A 168 -2.12 -9.28 -8.69
CA ASN A 168 -2.72 -10.60 -8.95
C ASN A 168 -1.69 -11.74 -8.93
N LEU A 169 -0.48 -11.50 -9.46
CA LEU A 169 0.60 -12.49 -9.43
C LEU A 169 1.00 -12.80 -7.98
N LEU A 170 1.23 -11.77 -7.16
CA LEU A 170 1.60 -11.93 -5.76
C LEU A 170 0.48 -12.57 -4.91
N ALA A 171 -0.78 -12.44 -5.33
CA ALA A 171 -1.92 -13.07 -4.69
C ALA A 171 -2.19 -14.51 -5.17
N SER A 172 -1.50 -14.98 -6.22
CA SER A 172 -1.73 -16.31 -6.79
C SER A 172 -1.27 -17.42 -5.86
N HIS A 173 -2.10 -18.45 -5.69
CA HIS A 173 -1.74 -19.64 -4.90
C HIS A 173 -0.47 -20.33 -5.42
N THR A 174 -0.25 -20.32 -6.73
CA THR A 174 0.95 -20.92 -7.35
C THR A 174 2.21 -20.14 -6.99
N PHE A 175 2.12 -18.80 -6.96
CA PHE A 175 3.22 -17.94 -6.52
C PHE A 175 3.51 -18.15 -5.03
N VAL A 176 2.47 -18.07 -4.19
CA VAL A 176 2.61 -18.23 -2.73
C VAL A 176 3.17 -19.60 -2.38
N GLY A 177 2.73 -20.68 -3.05
CA GLY A 177 3.29 -22.01 -2.87
C GLY A 177 4.79 -22.05 -3.17
N LYS A 178 5.22 -21.42 -4.27
CA LYS A 178 6.64 -21.33 -4.63
C LYS A 178 7.47 -20.51 -3.66
N VAL A 179 6.92 -19.44 -3.08
CA VAL A 179 7.59 -18.64 -2.03
C VAL A 179 7.84 -19.49 -0.80
N VAL A 180 6.85 -20.27 -0.35
CA VAL A 180 6.96 -21.15 0.82
C VAL A 180 7.99 -22.27 0.58
N GLU A 181 8.10 -22.78 -0.64
CA GLU A 181 9.07 -23.83 -1.00
C GLU A 181 10.49 -23.29 -1.24
N PHE A 182 10.68 -21.96 -1.26
CA PHE A 182 11.96 -21.35 -1.59
C PHE A 182 12.97 -21.50 -0.44
N LYS A 183 14.16 -22.05 -0.75
CA LYS A 183 15.15 -22.43 0.27
C LYS A 183 16.13 -21.32 0.64
N ALA A 184 16.43 -20.39 -0.27
CA ALA A 184 17.43 -19.34 -0.07
C ALA A 184 16.78 -18.10 0.56
N VAL A 185 16.51 -18.15 1.86
CA VAL A 185 15.76 -17.11 2.58
C VAL A 185 16.42 -15.73 2.49
N GLU A 186 17.76 -15.66 2.56
CA GLU A 186 18.50 -14.39 2.48
C GLU A 186 18.34 -13.71 1.10
N GLU A 187 18.51 -14.47 0.01
CA GLU A 187 18.33 -13.94 -1.35
C GLU A 187 16.89 -13.49 -1.61
N LEU A 188 15.91 -14.24 -1.08
CA LEU A 188 14.51 -13.89 -1.17
C LEU A 188 14.21 -12.59 -0.42
N GLN A 189 14.72 -12.45 0.80
CA GLN A 189 14.54 -11.26 1.63
C GLN A 189 15.11 -10.00 0.95
N GLU A 190 16.29 -10.10 0.31
CA GLU A 190 16.84 -9.00 -0.47
C GLU A 190 15.93 -8.61 -1.64
N LEU A 191 15.35 -9.59 -2.34
CA LEU A 191 14.46 -9.34 -3.47
C LEU A 191 13.13 -8.73 -3.01
N GLU A 192 12.55 -9.25 -1.94
CA GLU A 192 11.31 -8.71 -1.34
C GLU A 192 11.51 -7.26 -0.89
N GLN A 193 12.66 -6.95 -0.26
CA GLN A 193 13.01 -5.58 0.11
C GLN A 193 13.15 -4.68 -1.12
N LYS A 194 13.84 -5.13 -2.17
CA LYS A 194 13.98 -4.36 -3.42
C LYS A 194 12.62 -4.11 -4.09
N VAL A 195 11.73 -5.10 -4.12
CA VAL A 195 10.35 -4.93 -4.64
C VAL A 195 9.61 -3.89 -3.82
N LEU A 196 9.68 -3.96 -2.50
CA LEU A 196 9.06 -2.98 -1.61
C LEU A 196 9.57 -1.56 -1.87
N GLU A 197 10.89 -1.37 -1.95
CA GLU A 197 11.51 -0.07 -2.24
C GLU A 197 11.00 0.52 -3.57
N GLU A 198 10.93 -0.28 -4.63
CA GLU A 198 10.42 0.15 -5.92
C GLU A 198 8.92 0.46 -5.90
N VAL A 199 8.10 -0.31 -5.16
CA VAL A 199 6.67 -0.01 -4.98
C VAL A 199 6.51 1.34 -4.27
N LEU A 200 7.31 1.64 -3.25
CA LEU A 200 7.26 2.91 -2.52
C LEU A 200 7.72 4.09 -3.38
N CYS A 201 8.76 3.90 -4.18
CA CYS A 201 9.21 4.88 -5.16
C CYS A 201 8.08 5.20 -6.15
N TYR A 202 7.41 4.16 -6.65
CA TYR A 202 6.30 4.31 -7.58
C TYR A 202 5.06 4.97 -6.93
N ILE A 203 4.74 4.65 -5.66
CA ILE A 203 3.69 5.34 -4.89
C ILE A 203 3.97 6.83 -4.81
N LYS A 204 5.21 7.23 -4.47
CA LYS A 204 5.59 8.64 -4.40
C LYS A 204 5.41 9.34 -5.74
N LEU A 205 5.81 8.69 -6.83
CA LEU A 205 5.61 9.19 -8.19
C LEU A 205 4.12 9.40 -8.50
N VAL A 206 3.29 8.37 -8.29
CA VAL A 206 1.85 8.43 -8.59
C VAL A 206 1.12 9.41 -7.69
N ALA A 207 1.49 9.53 -6.40
CA ALA A 207 0.94 10.52 -5.48
C ALA A 207 1.25 11.95 -5.96
N GLY A 208 2.49 12.21 -6.37
CA GLY A 208 2.85 13.49 -7.01
C GLY A 208 2.04 13.74 -8.28
N SER A 209 1.80 12.72 -9.10
CA SER A 209 0.91 12.85 -10.27
C SER A 209 -0.55 13.13 -9.90
N VAL A 210 -1.07 12.61 -8.77
CA VAL A 210 -2.43 12.92 -8.29
C VAL A 210 -2.53 14.41 -7.96
N GLU A 211 -1.57 14.94 -7.21
CA GLU A 211 -1.52 16.36 -6.82
C GLU A 211 -1.38 17.25 -8.06
N ALA A 212 -0.44 16.94 -8.96
CA ALA A 212 -0.20 17.72 -10.19
C ALA A 212 -1.37 17.69 -11.19
N ASN A 213 -2.28 16.71 -11.08
CA ASN A 213 -3.45 16.58 -11.94
C ASN A 213 -4.77 16.85 -11.19
N ALA A 214 -4.75 17.46 -9.99
CA ALA A 214 -5.94 17.65 -9.16
C ALA A 214 -7.12 18.32 -9.91
N ASP A 215 -6.83 19.33 -10.73
CA ASP A 215 -7.83 20.10 -11.48
C ASP A 215 -8.18 19.50 -12.85
N LYS A 216 -7.53 18.40 -13.24
CA LYS A 216 -7.70 17.77 -14.55
C LYS A 216 -8.69 16.61 -14.46
N PRO A 217 -9.43 16.30 -15.56
CA PRO A 217 -10.33 15.13 -15.58
C PRO A 217 -9.59 13.80 -15.39
N THR A 218 -8.26 13.79 -15.51
CA THR A 218 -7.39 12.63 -15.31
C THR A 218 -7.17 12.28 -13.84
N VAL A 219 -7.54 13.15 -12.90
CA VAL A 219 -7.36 12.92 -11.45
C VAL A 219 -8.01 11.62 -10.97
N LYS A 220 -9.19 11.27 -11.52
CA LYS A 220 -9.90 10.04 -11.15
C LYS A 220 -9.08 8.80 -11.47
N PHE A 221 -8.40 8.81 -12.62
CA PHE A 221 -7.50 7.72 -13.00
C PHE A 221 -6.30 7.64 -12.06
N TRP A 222 -5.64 8.76 -11.77
CA TRP A 222 -4.46 8.76 -10.91
C TRP A 222 -4.80 8.30 -9.49
N ARG A 223 -5.95 8.70 -8.94
CA ARG A 223 -6.46 8.18 -7.66
C ARG A 223 -6.72 6.67 -7.72
N ALA A 224 -7.31 6.16 -8.80
CA ALA A 224 -7.52 4.73 -8.97
C ALA A 224 -6.20 3.96 -9.09
N LEU A 225 -5.22 4.50 -9.82
CA LEU A 225 -3.88 3.92 -9.94
C LEU A 225 -3.14 3.92 -8.60
N LEU A 226 -3.24 5.01 -7.83
CA LEU A 226 -2.67 5.11 -6.49
C LEU A 226 -3.25 4.04 -5.56
N ASN A 227 -4.58 3.91 -5.55
CA ASN A 227 -5.27 2.86 -4.78
C ASN A 227 -4.81 1.46 -5.18
N LYS A 228 -4.66 1.19 -6.48
CA LYS A 228 -4.16 -0.12 -6.96
C LYS A 228 -2.70 -0.35 -6.58
N THR A 229 -1.89 0.69 -6.52
CA THR A 229 -0.50 0.61 -6.06
C THR A 229 -0.44 0.35 -4.54
N TYR A 230 -1.37 0.89 -3.76
CA TYR A 230 -1.52 0.53 -2.35
C TYR A 230 -1.95 -0.93 -2.14
N GLU A 231 -2.78 -1.48 -3.02
CA GLU A 231 -3.10 -2.92 -2.99
C GLU A 231 -1.86 -3.76 -3.32
N LEU A 232 -1.04 -3.35 -4.29
CA LEU A 232 0.24 -4.01 -4.57
C LEU A 232 1.16 -3.98 -3.34
N LEU A 233 1.26 -2.84 -2.64
CA LEU A 233 2.01 -2.72 -1.39
C LEU A 233 1.50 -3.71 -0.33
N ASP A 234 0.18 -3.93 -0.23
CA ASP A 234 -0.37 -4.94 0.68
C ASP A 234 0.12 -6.34 0.35
N LYS A 235 0.11 -6.69 -0.95
CA LYS A 235 0.55 -8.01 -1.41
C LYS A 235 2.04 -8.23 -1.15
N VAL A 236 2.88 -7.23 -1.38
CA VAL A 236 4.32 -7.32 -1.08
C VAL A 236 4.56 -7.46 0.43
N ASN A 237 3.88 -6.68 1.27
CA ASN A 237 4.04 -6.77 2.72
C ASN A 237 3.57 -8.11 3.30
N ALA A 238 2.61 -8.77 2.66
CA ALA A 238 2.16 -10.11 3.04
C ALA A 238 3.22 -11.20 2.82
N LEU A 239 4.24 -10.95 1.99
CA LEU A 239 5.34 -11.88 1.75
C LEU A 239 6.43 -11.77 2.82
N LEU A 240 6.58 -10.59 3.42
CA LEU A 240 7.69 -10.31 4.32
C LEU A 240 7.60 -11.13 5.63
N PRO A 241 8.73 -11.69 6.09
CA PRO A 241 8.87 -12.19 7.45
C PRO A 241 8.46 -11.12 8.47
N THR A 242 7.93 -11.56 9.62
CA THR A 242 7.36 -10.64 10.61
C THR A 242 8.36 -9.62 11.15
N GLU A 243 9.61 -10.00 11.36
CA GLU A 243 10.67 -9.08 11.83
C GLU A 243 10.97 -7.97 10.82
N THR A 244 11.12 -8.33 9.54
CA THR A 244 11.35 -7.40 8.43
C THR A 244 10.15 -6.49 8.24
N PHE A 245 8.94 -7.05 8.32
CA PHE A 245 7.69 -6.29 8.26
C PHE A 245 7.65 -5.19 9.32
N ILE A 246 7.99 -5.48 10.58
CA ILE A 246 7.95 -4.50 11.67
C ILE A 246 8.91 -3.33 11.37
N HIS A 247 10.13 -3.62 10.92
CA HIS A 247 11.11 -2.60 10.53
C HIS A 247 10.62 -1.73 9.37
N VAL A 248 10.02 -2.35 8.35
CA VAL A 248 9.45 -1.66 7.20
C VAL A 248 8.32 -0.74 7.63
N ILE A 249 7.36 -1.22 8.43
CA ILE A 249 6.23 -0.43 8.91
C ILE A 249 6.72 0.79 9.70
N ARG A 250 7.72 0.61 10.57
CA ARG A 250 8.33 1.73 11.30
C ARG A 250 8.85 2.81 10.35
N GLY A 251 9.62 2.42 9.33
CA GLY A 251 10.13 3.34 8.31
C GLY A 251 9.02 4.04 7.51
N LEU A 252 7.95 3.32 7.17
CA LEU A 252 6.81 3.88 6.44
C LEU A 252 5.97 4.85 7.27
N MET A 253 5.86 4.63 8.58
CA MET A 253 5.16 5.55 9.48
C MET A 253 5.87 6.89 9.65
N SER A 254 7.19 6.95 9.41
CA SER A 254 7.97 8.19 9.40
C SER A 254 7.94 8.92 8.04
N ASN A 255 7.19 8.43 7.05
CA ASN A 255 7.16 9.01 5.71
C ASN A 255 6.50 10.41 5.68
N HIS A 256 7.00 11.30 4.83
CA HIS A 256 6.42 12.63 4.61
C HIS A 256 4.96 12.62 4.10
N LEU A 257 4.56 11.60 3.33
CA LEU A 257 3.22 11.50 2.76
C LEU A 257 2.22 10.95 3.81
N PRO A 258 1.18 11.71 4.21
CA PRO A 258 0.21 11.25 5.18
C PRO A 258 -0.55 10.00 4.74
N SER A 259 -0.85 9.86 3.44
CA SER A 259 -1.50 8.67 2.89
C SER A 259 -0.65 7.39 3.01
N VAL A 260 0.68 7.51 2.89
CA VAL A 260 1.63 6.38 3.10
C VAL A 260 1.70 6.00 4.57
N ARG A 261 1.79 6.99 5.48
CA ARG A 261 1.78 6.73 6.93
C ARG A 261 0.51 6.01 7.37
N ARG A 262 -0.64 6.48 6.90
CA ARG A 262 -1.94 5.85 7.15
C ARG A 262 -1.93 4.40 6.68
N LYS A 263 -1.46 4.16 5.45
CA LYS A 263 -1.42 2.81 4.88
C LYS A 263 -0.51 1.87 5.68
N ALA A 264 0.63 2.37 6.18
CA ALA A 264 1.52 1.61 7.05
C ALA A 264 0.83 1.19 8.36
N MET A 265 0.09 2.11 8.99
CA MET A 265 -0.69 1.79 10.18
C MET A 265 -1.84 0.82 9.88
N ASP A 266 -2.54 0.95 8.74
CA ASP A 266 -3.58 0.00 8.33
C ASP A 266 -3.02 -1.42 8.12
N LEU A 267 -1.82 -1.54 7.54
CA LEU A 267 -1.10 -2.80 7.39
C LEU A 267 -0.74 -3.43 8.74
N LEU A 268 -0.21 -2.63 9.66
CA LEU A 268 0.06 -3.05 11.04
C LEU A 268 -1.22 -3.57 11.71
N ASN A 269 -2.31 -2.83 11.60
CA ASN A 269 -3.61 -3.18 12.19
C ASN A 269 -4.12 -4.52 11.68
N ASN A 270 -4.07 -4.73 10.35
CA ASN A 270 -4.47 -6.01 9.76
C ASN A 270 -3.62 -7.16 10.31
N LYS A 271 -2.29 -6.97 10.42
CA LYS A 271 -1.40 -8.01 10.93
C LYS A 271 -1.68 -8.34 12.41
N LEU A 272 -1.87 -7.31 13.24
CA LEU A 272 -2.24 -7.45 14.66
C LEU A 272 -3.57 -8.17 14.87
N GLN A 273 -4.54 -7.99 13.97
CA GLN A 273 -5.85 -8.64 14.05
C GLN A 273 -5.84 -10.10 13.60
N HIS A 274 -5.01 -10.44 12.62
CA HIS A 274 -5.00 -11.78 12.02
C HIS A 274 -4.01 -12.74 12.67
N GLN A 275 -2.90 -12.23 13.20
CA GLN A 275 -1.85 -13.07 13.79
C GLN A 275 -2.16 -13.40 15.25
N THR A 276 -2.22 -14.70 15.55
CA THR A 276 -2.62 -15.24 16.87
C THR A 276 -1.45 -15.55 17.80
N SER A 277 -0.22 -15.61 17.28
CA SER A 277 0.98 -15.91 18.07
C SER A 277 2.14 -15.00 17.66
N TRP A 278 2.88 -14.55 18.65
CA TRP A 278 4.01 -13.63 18.51
C TRP A 278 5.15 -14.16 19.37
N ASP A 279 6.38 -14.09 18.86
CA ASP A 279 7.55 -14.38 19.67
C ASP A 279 7.95 -13.17 20.54
N GLU A 280 8.79 -13.39 21.55
CA GLU A 280 9.15 -12.36 22.51
C GLU A 280 9.91 -11.18 21.86
N GLN A 281 10.74 -11.46 20.85
CA GLN A 281 11.50 -10.44 20.11
C GLN A 281 10.59 -9.56 19.25
N GLN A 282 9.62 -10.15 18.55
CA GLN A 282 8.60 -9.45 17.77
C GLN A 282 7.72 -8.59 18.67
N ILE A 283 7.35 -9.08 19.85
CA ILE A 283 6.59 -8.29 20.82
C ILE A 283 7.40 -7.05 21.23
N GLU A 284 8.70 -7.20 21.51
CA GLU A 284 9.55 -6.06 21.86
C GLU A 284 9.64 -5.04 20.72
N LEU A 285 9.90 -5.49 19.50
CA LEU A 285 9.95 -4.62 18.31
C LEU A 285 8.63 -3.89 18.05
N LEU A 286 7.48 -4.54 18.28
CA LEU A 286 6.17 -3.92 18.14
C LEU A 286 5.89 -2.89 19.24
N LEU A 287 6.35 -3.14 20.45
CA LEU A 287 6.20 -2.22 21.57
C LEU A 287 7.06 -0.97 21.41
N GLU A 288 8.19 -1.03 20.70
CA GLU A 288 8.96 0.16 20.32
C GLU A 288 8.15 1.14 19.45
N LEU A 289 7.15 0.65 18.69
CA LEU A 289 6.29 1.49 17.86
C LEU A 289 5.29 2.32 18.68
N VAL A 290 5.10 2.03 19.97
CA VAL A 290 4.13 2.74 20.81
C VAL A 290 4.45 4.23 20.89
N GLU A 291 5.72 4.59 21.05
CA GLU A 291 6.14 6.01 21.11
C GLU A 291 5.92 6.71 19.77
N ASP A 292 6.27 6.05 18.67
CA ASP A 292 6.07 6.56 17.31
C ASP A 292 4.56 6.80 17.05
N LEU A 293 3.70 5.84 17.38
CA LEU A 293 2.24 5.97 17.24
C LEU A 293 1.66 7.05 18.16
N LEU A 294 2.16 7.17 19.38
CA LEU A 294 1.72 8.19 20.33
C LEU A 294 2.02 9.60 19.80
N SER A 295 3.19 9.77 19.17
CA SER A 295 3.58 11.04 18.54
C SER A 295 2.62 11.44 17.41
N VAL A 296 2.18 10.46 16.60
CA VAL A 296 1.21 10.67 15.52
C VAL A 296 -0.17 11.00 16.08
N ALA A 297 -0.63 10.27 17.11
CA ALA A 297 -1.93 10.49 17.74
C ALA A 297 -2.05 11.89 18.38
N GLN A 298 -0.98 12.37 19.01
CA GLN A 298 -0.90 13.70 19.61
C GLN A 298 -0.78 14.84 18.60
N GLY A 299 -0.64 14.55 17.30
CA GLY A 299 -0.56 15.57 16.26
C GLY A 299 0.73 16.38 16.30
N LYS A 300 1.84 15.86 16.85
CA LYS A 300 3.14 16.55 16.97
C LYS A 300 3.88 16.78 15.63
N GLY A 301 3.16 16.82 14.51
CA GLY A 301 3.69 17.12 13.17
C GLY A 301 2.97 18.32 12.55
N ASN A 302 3.73 19.32 12.11
CA ASN A 302 3.30 20.64 11.60
C ASN A 302 2.52 20.63 10.26
N LEU A 303 1.51 19.77 10.07
CA LEU A 303 0.72 19.76 8.83
C LEU A 303 -0.77 19.57 9.13
N GLU A 304 -1.48 20.69 9.24
CA GLU A 304 -2.94 20.76 9.37
C GLU A 304 -3.63 20.23 8.10
N GLY A 305 -4.59 19.30 8.26
CA GLY A 305 -5.44 18.82 7.16
C GLY A 305 -6.25 17.56 7.51
N GLU A 306 -7.31 17.27 6.75
CA GLU A 306 -8.17 16.09 6.94
C GLU A 306 -7.40 14.76 6.96
N GLU A 307 -6.32 14.66 6.16
CA GLU A 307 -5.47 13.46 6.18
C GLU A 307 -4.72 13.29 7.51
N GLN A 308 -4.41 14.38 8.23
CA GLN A 308 -3.81 14.31 9.57
C GLN A 308 -4.82 13.77 10.58
N ALA A 309 -6.07 14.19 10.50
CA ALA A 309 -7.14 13.69 11.37
C ALA A 309 -7.37 12.18 11.20
N ILE A 310 -7.36 11.70 9.96
CA ILE A 310 -7.48 10.25 9.69
C ILE A 310 -6.25 9.50 10.22
N ASN A 311 -5.04 10.02 10.01
CA ASN A 311 -3.82 9.41 10.55
C ASN A 311 -3.86 9.32 12.09
N ARG A 312 -4.34 10.35 12.78
CA ARG A 312 -4.52 10.34 14.25
C ARG A 312 -5.50 9.24 14.68
N GLN A 313 -6.62 9.08 13.97
CA GLN A 313 -7.59 8.00 14.22
C GLN A 313 -6.95 6.62 14.04
N THR A 314 -6.26 6.41 12.92
CA THR A 314 -5.60 5.12 12.64
C THR A 314 -4.49 4.83 13.66
N ALA A 315 -3.75 5.84 14.12
CA ALA A 315 -2.74 5.69 15.18
C ALA A 315 -3.37 5.26 16.52
N LEU A 316 -4.47 5.92 16.94
CA LEU A 316 -5.21 5.55 18.14
C LEU A 316 -5.78 4.13 18.06
N TYR A 317 -6.25 3.72 16.88
CA TYR A 317 -6.71 2.36 16.64
C TYR A 317 -5.57 1.34 16.70
N SER A 318 -4.39 1.68 16.18
CA SER A 318 -3.19 0.85 16.26
C SER A 318 -2.74 0.66 17.72
N LEU A 319 -2.73 1.75 18.50
CA LEU A 319 -2.44 1.72 19.94
C LEU A 319 -3.44 0.85 20.72
N LYS A 320 -4.73 0.94 20.38
CA LYS A 320 -5.78 0.06 20.93
C LYS A 320 -5.47 -1.41 20.66
N LEU A 321 -5.12 -1.76 19.42
CA LEU A 321 -4.82 -3.15 19.06
C LEU A 321 -3.54 -3.66 19.74
N LEU A 322 -2.48 -2.86 19.81
CA LEU A 322 -1.27 -3.20 20.55
C LEU A 322 -1.57 -3.45 22.03
N CYS A 323 -2.42 -2.62 22.65
CA CYS A 323 -2.84 -2.84 24.03
C CYS A 323 -3.62 -4.14 24.19
N LYS A 324 -4.54 -4.43 23.27
CA LYS A 324 -5.32 -5.67 23.28
C LYS A 324 -4.43 -6.92 23.16
N CYS A 325 -3.40 -6.87 22.31
CA CYS A 325 -2.49 -7.99 22.09
C CYS A 325 -1.47 -8.17 23.22
N PHE A 326 -0.89 -7.08 23.73
CA PHE A 326 0.32 -7.14 24.57
C PHE A 326 0.19 -6.42 25.91
N GLY A 327 -0.91 -5.71 26.15
CA GLY A 327 -1.08 -4.90 27.35
C GLY A 327 -1.12 -5.70 28.64
N SER A 328 -1.54 -6.97 28.60
CA SER A 328 -1.47 -7.88 29.76
C SER A 328 -0.03 -8.18 30.21
N HIS A 329 0.93 -8.19 29.29
CA HIS A 329 2.33 -8.50 29.55
C HIS A 329 3.14 -7.26 29.98
N LYS A 330 2.90 -6.09 29.36
CA LYS A 330 3.62 -4.83 29.68
C LYS A 330 2.67 -3.66 29.90
N GLN A 331 1.84 -3.73 30.95
CA GLN A 331 0.82 -2.72 31.29
C GLN A 331 1.37 -1.29 31.44
N GLN A 332 2.60 -1.15 31.97
CA GLN A 332 3.23 0.17 32.23
C GLN A 332 3.42 1.01 30.95
N LEU A 333 3.67 0.37 29.81
CA LEU A 333 3.88 1.07 28.53
C LEU A 333 2.62 1.78 28.01
N PHE A 334 1.43 1.34 28.45
CA PHE A 334 0.16 1.89 28.00
C PHE A 334 -0.38 2.99 28.92
N VAL A 335 0.27 3.26 30.06
CA VAL A 335 -0.10 4.39 30.94
C VAL A 335 0.06 5.75 30.23
N PRO A 336 1.19 6.05 29.54
CA PRO A 336 1.32 7.29 28.77
C PRO A 336 0.30 7.39 27.63
N VAL A 337 -0.08 6.26 27.04
CA VAL A 337 -1.08 6.19 25.97
C VAL A 337 -2.47 6.56 26.50
N LEU A 338 -2.84 6.04 27.67
CA LEU A 338 -4.07 6.41 28.36
C LEU A 338 -4.10 7.91 28.67
N ASN A 339 -3.01 8.45 29.22
CA ASN A 339 -2.91 9.87 29.56
C ASN A 339 -3.13 10.75 28.32
N ALA A 340 -2.44 10.44 27.23
CA ALA A 340 -2.60 11.18 25.98
C ALA A 340 -4.02 11.11 25.42
N ALA A 341 -4.66 9.94 25.45
CA ALA A 341 -6.03 9.78 24.98
C ALA A 341 -7.04 10.54 25.85
N VAL A 342 -6.84 10.58 27.18
CA VAL A 342 -7.66 11.36 28.12
C VAL A 342 -7.47 12.87 27.92
N ASP A 343 -6.23 13.30 27.67
CA ASP A 343 -5.93 14.71 27.39
C ASP A 343 -6.59 15.16 26.08
N LEU A 344 -6.73 14.30 25.06
CA LEU A 344 -7.50 14.60 23.84
C LEU A 344 -9.00 14.82 24.11
N LEU A 345 -9.58 14.13 25.10
CA LEU A 345 -10.97 14.35 25.50
C LEU A 345 -11.17 15.63 26.31
N SER A 346 -10.13 16.01 27.05
CA SER A 346 -10.15 17.13 27.99
C SER A 346 -9.59 18.43 27.37
N ALA A 347 -9.26 18.41 26.08
CA ALA A 347 -8.68 19.54 25.38
C ALA A 347 -9.65 20.73 25.33
N GLU A 348 -9.13 21.95 25.46
CA GLU A 348 -9.91 23.19 25.42
C GLU A 348 -10.48 23.47 24.01
N GLN A 349 -9.82 22.97 22.97
CA GLN A 349 -10.25 23.08 21.58
C GLN A 349 -11.08 21.84 21.19
N PRO A 350 -12.24 22.01 20.54
CA PRO A 350 -13.06 20.89 20.10
C PRO A 350 -12.33 20.11 18.99
N GLU A 351 -11.95 18.87 19.30
CA GLU A 351 -11.40 17.92 18.34
C GLU A 351 -12.49 17.33 17.44
N GLU A 352 -12.10 16.78 16.29
CA GLU A 352 -13.03 16.10 15.38
C GLU A 352 -13.69 14.88 16.06
N LYS A 353 -15.00 14.72 15.87
CA LYS A 353 -15.80 13.65 16.50
C LYS A 353 -15.24 12.25 16.28
N ASN A 354 -14.66 11.98 15.12
CA ASN A 354 -14.08 10.67 14.80
C ASN A 354 -12.76 10.41 15.54
N ILE A 355 -11.94 11.44 15.78
CA ILE A 355 -10.74 11.35 16.61
C ILE A 355 -11.14 11.07 18.05
N VAL A 356 -12.10 11.84 18.58
CA VAL A 356 -12.66 11.65 19.92
C VAL A 356 -13.23 10.24 20.08
N GLY A 357 -14.01 9.76 19.11
CA GLY A 357 -14.54 8.39 19.11
C GLY A 357 -13.44 7.31 19.12
N SER A 358 -12.38 7.51 18.34
CA SER A 358 -11.22 6.59 18.31
C SER A 358 -10.45 6.62 19.64
N ALA A 359 -10.29 7.79 20.25
CA ALA A 359 -9.67 7.94 21.57
C ALA A 359 -10.49 7.25 22.67
N LEU A 360 -11.82 7.40 22.65
CA LEU A 360 -12.73 6.72 23.58
C LEU A 360 -12.63 5.19 23.49
N LEU A 361 -12.59 4.64 22.28
CA LEU A 361 -12.39 3.20 22.07
C LEU A 361 -11.02 2.72 22.55
N CYS A 362 -9.98 3.57 22.39
CA CYS A 362 -8.64 3.30 22.90
C CYS A 362 -8.62 3.29 24.44
N ILE A 363 -9.24 4.29 25.08
CA ILE A 363 -9.39 4.39 26.53
C ILE A 363 -10.13 3.18 27.09
N ALA A 364 -11.23 2.77 26.44
CA ALA A 364 -12.02 1.61 26.88
C ALA A 364 -11.16 0.35 26.99
N GLU A 365 -10.39 0.05 25.96
CA GLU A 365 -9.52 -1.13 25.88
C GLU A 365 -8.32 -1.03 26.83
N ILE A 366 -7.66 0.13 26.89
CA ILE A 366 -6.51 0.33 27.76
C ILE A 366 -6.94 0.22 29.22
N THR A 367 -8.04 0.86 29.59
CA THR A 367 -8.56 0.81 30.97
C THR A 367 -8.86 -0.62 31.38
N SER A 368 -9.53 -1.42 30.53
CA SER A 368 -9.81 -2.82 30.85
C SER A 368 -8.56 -3.68 30.99
N THR A 369 -7.47 -3.30 30.32
CA THR A 369 -6.22 -4.09 30.29
C THR A 369 -5.26 -3.72 31.44
N ILE A 370 -5.10 -2.42 31.75
CA ILE A 370 -4.16 -1.95 32.79
C ILE A 370 -4.79 -1.86 34.19
N GLN A 371 -6.12 -1.94 34.27
CA GLN A 371 -6.91 -2.02 35.51
C GLN A 371 -6.51 -0.95 36.54
N ALA A 372 -5.94 -1.34 37.68
CA ALA A 372 -5.59 -0.44 38.78
C ALA A 372 -4.65 0.71 38.35
N LEU A 373 -3.84 0.51 37.32
CA LEU A 373 -2.94 1.56 36.80
C LEU A 373 -3.69 2.71 36.12
N ALA A 374 -4.98 2.53 35.76
CA ALA A 374 -5.82 3.59 35.20
C ALA A 374 -6.44 4.51 36.27
N ILE A 375 -6.43 4.11 37.56
CA ILE A 375 -7.05 4.86 38.67
C ILE A 375 -6.61 6.33 38.72
N PRO A 376 -5.32 6.69 38.55
CA PRO A 376 -4.87 8.08 38.60
C PRO A 376 -5.51 9.00 37.55
N GLN A 377 -6.01 8.45 36.44
CA GLN A 377 -6.65 9.22 35.37
C GLN A 377 -8.18 9.34 35.50
N LEU A 378 -8.81 8.55 36.38
CA LEU A 378 -10.25 8.63 36.61
C LEU A 378 -10.78 10.04 36.91
N PRO A 379 -10.08 10.88 37.72
CA PRO A 379 -10.55 12.23 38.02
C PRO A 379 -10.67 13.14 36.81
N LYS A 380 -9.90 12.89 35.75
CA LYS A 380 -10.00 13.62 34.47
C LYS A 380 -10.97 12.94 33.51
N LEU A 381 -10.88 11.61 33.41
CA LEU A 381 -11.65 10.81 32.44
C LEU A 381 -13.17 10.86 32.71
N MET A 382 -13.60 10.62 33.96
CA MET A 382 -15.02 10.51 34.28
C MET A 382 -15.79 11.82 34.03
N PRO A 383 -15.30 13.01 34.46
CA PRO A 383 -15.94 14.27 34.11
C PRO A 383 -16.02 14.52 32.60
N ALA A 384 -14.98 14.18 31.84
CA ALA A 384 -14.98 14.32 30.39
C ALA A 384 -16.07 13.44 29.75
N LEU A 385 -16.12 12.14 30.10
CA LEU A 385 -17.14 11.19 29.60
C LEU A 385 -18.57 11.67 29.91
N LEU A 386 -18.83 12.08 31.15
CA LEU A 386 -20.15 12.55 31.56
C LEU A 386 -20.55 13.84 30.85
N THR A 387 -19.59 14.73 30.58
CA THR A 387 -19.83 15.96 29.83
C THR A 387 -20.15 15.65 28.37
N THR A 388 -19.44 14.71 27.74
CA THR A 388 -19.78 14.24 26.39
C THR A 388 -21.21 13.70 26.35
N LEU A 389 -21.60 12.82 27.29
CA LEU A 389 -22.94 12.22 27.37
C LEU A 389 -24.08 13.25 27.57
N LYS A 390 -23.82 14.37 28.24
CA LYS A 390 -24.81 15.45 28.41
C LYS A 390 -25.25 16.06 27.08
N HIS A 391 -24.38 16.07 26.06
CA HIS A 391 -24.65 16.68 24.76
C HIS A 391 -25.40 15.70 23.81
N ARG A 392 -26.51 15.13 24.30
CA ARG A 392 -27.27 14.05 23.62
C ARG A 392 -27.66 14.38 22.17
N LYS A 393 -28.02 15.62 21.87
CA LYS A 393 -28.39 16.05 20.50
C LYS A 393 -27.22 15.95 19.52
N GLU A 394 -26.00 16.22 19.97
CA GLU A 394 -24.78 16.15 19.15
C GLU A 394 -24.26 14.72 19.01
N LEU A 395 -24.48 13.89 20.03
CA LEU A 395 -24.19 12.45 19.99
C LEU A 395 -25.09 11.70 18.99
N LEU A 396 -26.37 12.04 18.92
CA LEU A 396 -27.32 11.43 17.99
C LEU A 396 -27.02 11.75 16.52
N THR A 397 -26.18 12.77 16.24
CA THR A 397 -25.71 13.07 14.88
C THR A 397 -24.55 12.18 14.43
N SER A 398 -23.92 11.42 15.33
CA SER A 398 -22.82 10.51 15.02
C SER A 398 -22.92 9.22 15.84
N GLU A 399 -23.44 8.17 15.22
CA GLU A 399 -23.60 6.84 15.85
C GLU A 399 -22.27 6.30 16.42
N ILE A 400 -21.17 6.51 15.70
CA ILE A 400 -19.83 6.07 16.11
C ILE A 400 -19.40 6.78 17.40
N HIS A 401 -19.65 8.08 17.52
CA HIS A 401 -19.30 8.86 18.70
C HIS A 401 -20.14 8.45 19.93
N LEU A 402 -21.43 8.17 19.72
CA LEU A 402 -22.30 7.64 20.78
C LEU A 402 -21.85 6.26 21.25
N LEU A 403 -21.65 5.32 20.31
CA LEU A 403 -21.27 3.95 20.65
C LEU A 403 -19.93 3.89 21.37
N SER A 404 -18.95 4.67 20.92
CA SER A 404 -17.63 4.76 21.55
C SER A 404 -17.70 5.34 22.97
N THR A 405 -18.51 6.38 23.19
CA THR A 405 -18.69 6.99 24.53
C THR A 405 -19.33 6.01 25.50
N VAL A 406 -20.40 5.32 25.08
CA VAL A 406 -21.08 4.32 25.91
C VAL A 406 -20.16 3.13 26.20
N THR A 407 -19.41 2.66 25.20
CA THR A 407 -18.44 1.56 25.37
C THR A 407 -17.35 1.93 26.37
N ALA A 408 -16.82 3.16 26.29
CA ALA A 408 -15.81 3.65 27.24
C ALA A 408 -16.37 3.72 28.67
N LEU A 409 -17.57 4.29 28.86
CA LEU A 409 -18.22 4.33 30.16
C LEU A 409 -18.42 2.92 30.71
N GLN A 410 -18.99 2.00 29.91
CA GLN A 410 -19.21 0.62 30.31
C GLN A 410 -17.91 -0.05 30.77
N LYS A 411 -16.81 0.07 30.01
CA LYS A 411 -15.55 -0.57 30.40
C LYS A 411 -14.91 0.04 31.63
N VAL A 412 -15.03 1.33 31.85
CA VAL A 412 -14.59 1.96 33.10
C VAL A 412 -15.42 1.43 34.29
N LEU A 413 -16.75 1.35 34.12
CA LEU A 413 -17.67 0.80 35.14
C LEU A 413 -17.38 -0.65 35.50
N GLU A 414 -17.16 -1.50 34.50
CA GLU A 414 -16.84 -2.92 34.69
C GLU A 414 -15.46 -3.13 35.34
N THR A 415 -14.48 -2.30 35.00
CA THR A 415 -13.09 -2.52 35.43
C THR A 415 -12.79 -1.91 36.81
N LEU A 416 -13.35 -0.75 37.14
CA LEU A 416 -13.01 0.00 38.35
C LEU A 416 -14.22 0.31 39.25
N PRO A 417 -15.12 -0.66 39.54
CA PRO A 417 -16.41 -0.42 40.20
C PRO A 417 -16.28 0.26 41.57
N HIS A 418 -15.24 -0.06 42.33
CA HIS A 418 -15.02 0.46 43.69
C HIS A 418 -14.63 1.95 43.74
N PHE A 419 -14.17 2.53 42.62
CA PHE A 419 -13.70 3.92 42.56
C PHE A 419 -14.71 4.88 41.94
N LEU A 420 -15.93 4.39 41.66
CA LEU A 420 -16.94 5.12 40.89
C LEU A 420 -18.05 5.75 41.74
N SER A 421 -17.99 5.59 43.07
CA SER A 421 -18.95 6.19 43.99
C SER A 421 -19.19 7.70 43.75
N PRO A 422 -18.17 8.54 43.44
CA PRO A 422 -18.39 9.96 43.17
C PRO A 422 -19.16 10.24 41.87
N TYR A 423 -19.15 9.31 40.92
CA TYR A 423 -19.67 9.50 39.56
C TYR A 423 -20.96 8.72 39.30
N LEU A 424 -21.38 7.87 40.24
CA LEU A 424 -22.47 6.92 40.06
C LEU A 424 -23.81 7.60 39.76
N GLN A 425 -24.16 8.64 40.51
CA GLN A 425 -25.41 9.39 40.33
C GLN A 425 -25.46 10.03 38.94
N ASP A 426 -24.39 10.72 38.55
CA ASP A 426 -24.32 11.37 37.23
C ASP A 426 -24.34 10.33 36.10
N SER A 427 -23.66 9.20 36.27
CA SER A 427 -23.65 8.12 35.27
C SER A 427 -25.05 7.55 35.06
N LEU A 428 -25.80 7.29 36.13
CA LEU A 428 -27.18 6.78 36.08
C LEU A 428 -28.17 7.79 35.49
N LEU A 429 -27.91 9.10 35.60
CA LEU A 429 -28.76 10.12 34.99
C LEU A 429 -28.51 10.28 33.48
N GLN A 430 -27.31 9.93 33.02
CA GLN A 430 -26.92 10.07 31.61
C GLN A 430 -27.23 8.84 30.75
N VAL A 431 -27.21 7.64 31.32
CA VAL A 431 -27.74 6.40 30.72
C VAL A 431 -29.26 6.40 30.79
#